data_AF-A0A5K7YA70-F1
#
_entry.id   AF-A0A5K7YA70-F1
#
_cell.length_a   1.000
_cell.length_b   1.000
_cell.length_c   1.000
_cell.angle_alpha   90.00
_cell.angle_beta   90.00
_cell.angle_gamma   90.00
#
_symmetry.space_group_name_H-M   'P 1'
#
loop_
_entity.id
_entity.type
_entity.pdbx_description
1 polymer ?
#
loop_
_entity_poly.entity_id
_entity_poly.type
_entity_poly.pdbx_seq_one_letter_code
_entity_poly.pdbx_strand_id
1 'polypeptide(L)' 'MARPRKLPETQTGITPATVNKSLDHLQRLGVVRELTSLKRNRIFSYTGYLDIMNQGTELPD' A
#
# COMPACT_ATOMS: atom_id res chain seq x y z
N MET A 1 17.00 -23.08 12.60
CA MET A 1 15.62 -22.58 12.79
C MET A 1 15.62 -21.06 12.67
N ALA A 2 15.43 -20.50 11.47
CA ALA A 2 15.46 -19.05 11.28
C ALA A 2 14.16 -18.43 11.82
N ARG A 3 14.26 -17.57 12.85
CA ARG A 3 13.12 -16.75 13.31
C ARG A 3 12.78 -15.75 12.19
N PRO A 4 11.52 -15.64 11.74
CA PRO A 4 11.16 -14.63 10.77
C PRO A 4 11.44 -13.24 11.37
N ARG A 5 12.27 -12.48 10.66
CA ARG A 5 12.70 -11.12 11.01
C ARG A 5 11.45 -10.24 11.00
N LYS A 6 10.84 -10.01 12.16
CA LYS A 6 9.78 -9.01 12.31
C LYS A 6 10.39 -7.65 11.96
N LEU A 7 9.94 -7.07 10.84
CA LEU A 7 10.22 -5.68 10.50
C LEU A 7 9.71 -4.79 11.64
N PRO A 8 10.44 -3.73 12.02
CA PRO A 8 10.10 -2.91 13.19
C PRO A 8 8.68 -2.32 13.03
N GLU A 9 7.83 -2.60 14.02
CA GLU A 9 6.39 -2.32 14.05
C GLU A 9 6.08 -0.82 14.27
N THR A 10 7.02 0.09 14.02
CA THR A 10 6.93 1.51 14.38
C THR A 10 7.66 2.38 13.36
N GLN A 11 6.97 2.77 12.29
CA GLN A 11 7.41 3.90 11.46
C GLN A 11 6.55 5.16 11.65
N THR A 12 5.37 5.06 12.28
CA THR A 12 4.43 6.20 12.34
C THR A 12 3.81 6.47 13.71
N GLY A 13 3.98 5.62 14.72
CA GLY A 13 3.34 5.82 16.05
C GLY A 13 1.81 5.79 16.04
N ILE A 14 1.19 5.48 14.89
CA ILE A 14 -0.26 5.38 14.69
C ILE A 14 -0.67 3.93 14.83
N THR A 15 -1.78 3.67 15.53
CA THR A 15 -2.33 2.32 15.67
C THR A 15 -2.71 1.75 14.29
N PRO A 16 -2.48 0.44 14.06
CA PRO A 16 -2.79 -0.19 12.77
C PRO A 16 -4.28 -0.10 12.40
N ALA A 17 -5.17 -0.02 13.39
CA ALA A 17 -6.61 0.20 13.18
C ALA A 17 -6.90 1.55 12.50
N THR A 18 -6.22 2.62 12.93
CA THR A 18 -6.38 3.95 12.34
C THR A 18 -5.80 4.00 10.94
N VAL A 19 -4.62 3.40 10.71
CA VAL A 19 -4.02 3.30 9.37
C VAL A 19 -4.95 2.55 8.40
N ASN A 20 -5.53 1.43 8.83
CA ASN A 20 -6.47 0.67 7.99
C ASN A 20 -7.73 1.48 7.66
N LYS A 21 -8.25 2.27 8.61
CA LYS A 21 -9.42 3.11 8.39
C LYS A 21 -9.13 4.25 7.40
N SER A 22 -7.95 4.84 7.50
CA SER A 22 -7.47 5.84 6.53
C SER A 22 -7.24 5.22 5.15
N LEU A 23 -6.65 4.03 5.06
CA LEU A 23 -6.45 3.31 3.79
C LEU A 23 -7.78 2.93 3.13
N ASP A 24 -8.80 2.52 3.90
CA ASP A 24 -10.15 2.28 3.38
C ASP A 24 -10.75 3.56 2.78
N HIS A 25 -10.59 4.69 3.46
CA HIS A 25 -11.07 5.97 2.96
C HIS A 25 -10.35 6.40 1.68
N LEU A 26 -9.01 6.27 1.65
CA LEU A 26 -8.20 6.56 0.47
C LEU A 26 -8.53 5.61 -0.71
N GLN A 27 -8.90 4.36 -0.42
CA GLN A 27 -9.33 3.42 -1.45
C GLN A 27 -10.69 3.83 -2.03
N ARG A 28 -11.65 4.25 -1.20
CA ARG A 28 -12.95 4.78 -1.66
C ARG A 28 -12.80 6.04 -2.51
N LEU A 29 -11.83 6.88 -2.19
CA LEU A 29 -11.48 8.06 -2.97
C LEU A 29 -10.72 7.72 -4.27
N GLY A 30 -10.36 6.45 -4.49
CA GLY A 30 -9.64 6.01 -5.70
C GLY A 30 -8.15 6.33 -5.71
N VAL A 31 -7.58 6.79 -4.59
CA VAL A 31 -6.16 7.20 -4.49
C VAL A 31 -5.24 5.98 -4.36
N VAL A 32 -5.69 4.97 -3.62
CA VAL A 32 -4.94 3.72 -3.40
C VAL A 32 -5.78 2.52 -3.84
N ARG A 33 -5.11 1.45 -4.29
CA ARG A 33 -5.74 0.19 -4.67
C ARG A 33 -5.14 -0.95 -3.87
N GLU A 34 -5.99 -1.80 -3.30
CA GLU A 34 -5.53 -3.05 -2.71
C GLU A 34 -5.04 -4.01 -3.81
N LEU A 35 -3.85 -4.57 -3.64
CA LEU A 35 -3.26 -5.52 -4.61
C LEU A 35 -3.48 -6.99 -4.25
N THR A 36 -3.67 -7.30 -2.97
CA THR A 36 -3.48 -8.68 -2.49
C THR A 36 -4.76 -9.40 -2.08
N SER A 37 -5.89 -8.73 -1.87
CA SER A 37 -7.16 -9.35 -1.42
C SER A 37 -7.02 -10.31 -0.22
N LEU A 38 -5.96 -10.15 0.58
CA LEU A 38 -5.64 -11.06 1.68
C LEU A 38 -6.37 -10.66 2.96
N LYS A 39 -6.71 -11.63 3.80
CA LYS A 39 -7.39 -11.40 5.09
C LYS A 39 -6.48 -10.73 6.14
N ARG A 40 -5.15 -10.83 5.97
CA ARG A 40 -4.10 -10.24 6.81
C ARG A 40 -2.93 -9.83 5.93
N ASN A 41 -2.16 -8.82 6.36
CA ASN A 41 -1.01 -8.31 5.61
C ASN A 41 -1.35 -7.75 4.21
N ARG A 42 -2.52 -7.09 4.08
CA ARG A 42 -2.97 -6.45 2.84
C ARG A 42 -1.93 -5.42 2.37
N ILE A 43 -1.50 -5.57 1.12
CA ILE A 43 -0.65 -4.64 0.41
C ILE A 43 -1.55 -3.69 -0.38
N PHE A 44 -1.36 -2.39 -0.14
CA PHE A 44 -2.02 -1.31 -0.86
C PHE A 44 -0.99 -0.63 -1.76
N SER A 45 -1.36 -0.40 -3.01
CA SER A 45 -0.57 0.34 -3.98
C SER A 45 -1.12 1.74 -4.14
N TYR A 46 -0.22 2.73 -4.20
CA TYR A 46 -0.57 4.11 -4.48
C TYR A 46 -0.61 4.31 -6.01
N THR A 47 -1.77 4.03 -6.60
CA THR A 47 -1.93 3.99 -8.06
C THR A 47 -1.68 5.33 -8.72
N GLY A 48 -2.07 6.45 -8.09
CA GLY A 48 -1.82 7.78 -8.67
C GLY A 48 -0.33 8.14 -8.79
N TYR A 49 0.51 7.61 -7.92
CA TYR A 49 1.96 7.83 -7.97
C TYR A 49 2.62 6.92 -9.00
N LEU A 50 2.16 5.66 -9.10
CA LEU A 50 2.59 4.76 -10.18
C LEU A 50 2.19 5.30 -11.55
N ASP A 51 1.01 5.90 -11.68
CA ASP A 51 0.56 6.51 -12.94
C ASP A 51 1.47 7.68 -13.34
N ILE A 52 1.78 8.58 -12.40
CA ILE A 52 2.73 9.68 -12.62
C ILE A 52 4.13 9.17 -12.95
N MET A 53 4.61 8.11 -12.29
CA MET A 53 5.91 7.52 -12.61
C MET A 53 5.93 6.77 -13.94
N ASN A 54 4.79 6.21 -14.36
CA ASN A 54 4.66 5.53 -15.65
C ASN A 54 4.48 6.50 -16.83
N GLN A 55 4.10 7.75 -16.58
CA GLN A 55 4.03 8.80 -17.61
C GLN A 55 5.41 8.96 -18.26
N GLY A 56 5.53 8.66 -19.55
CA GLY A 56 6.78 8.74 -20.30
C GLY A 56 7.70 7.50 -20.21
N THR A 57 7.30 6.43 -19.52
CA THR A 57 7.95 5.10 -19.65
C THR A 57 7.19 4.16 -20.58
N GLU A 58 6.22 4.69 -21.32
CA GLU A 58 5.52 3.97 -22.37
C GLU A 58 6.52 3.51 -23.44
N LEU A 59 6.50 2.20 -23.71
CA LEU A 59 7.34 1.59 -24.74
C LEU A 59 7.00 2.22 -26.09
N PRO A 60 8.00 2.63 -26.89
CA PRO A 60 7.74 3.05 -28.25
C PRO A 60 7.12 1.88 -29.04
N ASP A 61 6.09 2.17 -29.84
CA ASP A 61 5.53 1.26 -30.85
C ASP A 61 6.62 0.73 -31.81
#